data_AF-A0A2D9TR55-F1
#
_entry.id   AF-A0A2D9TR55-F1
#
_cell.length_a   1.000
_cell.length_b   1.000
_cell.length_c   1.000
_cell.angle_alpha   90.00
_cell.angle_beta   90.00
_cell.angle_gamma   90.00
#
_symmetry.space_group_name_H-M   'P 1'
#
loop_
_entity.id
_entity.type
_entity.pdbx_description
1 polymer ?
#
loop_
_entity_poly.entity_id
_entity_poly.type
_entity_poly.pdbx_seq_one_letter_code
_entity_poly.pdbx_strand_id
1 'polypeptide(L)'
;MIQLLRYCRCVTVALLLATTGVSHALVMSDSTSFNTGTIYTSTANSTTPTSASNYGYAYTSLNGFDSSLGTLTGVSISYDTSAYIRSSIAVRDPSDCWAFCEDNVSGGGYVRGDFYLDLYDPNLGYNPSTSRSSSVNCSDNDGYCSRTTSTYANYLDGILFSTTDASLLEQFLDETLNFRASARTTATTSYCYDTEDTCRTYGETRFWGNLVVNYTYDEVSVPEPATIGLFVLGLLGFGLRRKG
;
A
#
# COMPACT_ATOMS: atom_id res chain seq x y z
N MET A 1 76.29 -32.44 -47.72
CA MET A 1 75.23 -33.33 -47.18
C MET A 1 75.21 -33.16 -45.65
N ILE A 2 74.47 -32.15 -45.16
CA ILE A 2 74.18 -31.90 -43.74
C ILE A 2 72.72 -31.41 -43.71
N GLN A 3 71.89 -32.10 -42.93
CA GLN A 3 70.44 -31.91 -42.84
C GLN A 3 70.05 -30.78 -41.88
N LEU A 4 68.98 -30.07 -42.26
CA LEU A 4 68.10 -29.30 -41.36
C LEU A 4 67.34 -30.24 -40.40
N LEU A 5 67.12 -29.81 -39.16
CA LEU A 5 65.90 -30.15 -38.41
C LEU A 5 65.61 -29.08 -37.35
N ARG A 6 64.44 -28.44 -37.50
CA ARG A 6 63.86 -27.45 -36.60
C ARG A 6 63.22 -28.15 -35.39
N TYR A 7 63.46 -27.63 -34.19
CA TYR A 7 62.75 -28.02 -32.97
C TYR A 7 61.31 -27.48 -32.97
N CYS A 8 60.37 -28.40 -32.79
CA CYS A 8 58.97 -28.13 -32.44
C CYS A 8 58.87 -28.12 -30.91
N ARG A 9 58.30 -27.08 -30.29
CA ARG A 9 57.95 -27.08 -28.86
C ARG A 9 56.47 -26.79 -28.68
N CYS A 10 55.87 -27.63 -27.84
CA CYS A 10 54.46 -27.74 -27.49
C CYS A 10 53.83 -26.42 -27.03
N VAL A 11 52.63 -26.16 -27.53
CA VAL A 11 51.67 -25.20 -26.97
C VAL A 11 50.89 -25.92 -25.88
N THR A 12 51.07 -25.50 -24.62
CA THR A 12 50.21 -25.92 -23.51
C THR A 12 48.93 -25.09 -23.56
N VAL A 13 47.80 -25.69 -23.93
CA VAL A 13 46.49 -25.04 -23.84
C VAL A 13 45.97 -25.23 -22.41
N ALA A 14 46.06 -24.19 -21.58
CA ALA A 14 45.35 -24.11 -20.32
C ALA A 14 43.89 -23.77 -20.62
N LEU A 15 43.01 -24.76 -20.55
CA LEU A 15 41.57 -24.58 -20.68
C LEU A 15 41.02 -24.07 -19.34
N LEU A 16 40.94 -22.75 -19.14
CA LEU A 16 40.11 -22.16 -18.08
C LEU A 16 38.65 -22.40 -18.48
N LEU A 17 38.00 -23.39 -17.86
CA LEU A 17 36.55 -23.50 -17.84
C LEU A 17 36.02 -22.45 -16.86
N ALA A 18 35.72 -21.26 -17.39
CA ALA A 18 34.84 -20.31 -16.71
C ALA A 18 33.42 -20.86 -16.78
N THR A 19 32.97 -21.51 -15.70
CA THR A 19 31.57 -21.88 -15.50
C THR A 19 30.81 -20.60 -15.17
N THR A 20 30.14 -20.01 -16.15
CA THR A 20 29.16 -18.95 -15.90
C THR A 20 27.93 -19.58 -15.28
N GLY A 21 27.84 -19.54 -13.95
CA GLY A 21 26.62 -19.87 -13.23
C GLY A 21 25.49 -18.93 -13.66
N VAL A 22 24.30 -19.49 -13.89
CA VAL A 22 23.10 -18.70 -14.14
C VAL A 22 22.59 -18.26 -12.77
N SER A 23 22.90 -17.03 -12.35
CA SER A 23 22.36 -16.49 -11.10
C SER A 23 20.92 -16.03 -11.32
N HIS A 24 20.00 -16.58 -10.53
CA HIS A 24 18.62 -16.11 -10.47
C HIS A 24 18.44 -15.43 -9.11
N ALA A 25 18.27 -14.10 -9.10
CA ALA A 25 17.87 -13.37 -7.91
C ALA A 25 16.54 -13.93 -7.38
N LEU A 26 16.46 -14.21 -6.09
CA LEU A 26 15.23 -14.68 -5.47
C LEU A 26 14.33 -13.46 -5.22
N VAL A 27 13.21 -13.38 -5.95
CA VAL A 27 12.16 -12.38 -5.73
C VAL A 27 11.09 -13.00 -4.84
N MET A 28 10.82 -12.36 -3.71
CA MET A 28 9.79 -12.76 -2.75
C MET A 28 8.73 -11.66 -2.63
N SER A 29 7.54 -12.04 -2.20
CA SER A 29 6.40 -11.14 -2.05
C SER A 29 5.57 -11.52 -0.84
N ASP A 30 5.30 -10.54 0.02
CA ASP A 30 4.39 -10.66 1.16
C ASP A 30 3.29 -9.61 1.06
N SER A 31 2.16 -9.88 1.70
CA SER A 31 1.05 -8.93 1.73
C SER A 31 0.31 -8.94 3.05
N THR A 32 -0.23 -7.79 3.41
CA THR A 32 -1.14 -7.63 4.53
C THR A 32 -2.26 -6.66 4.18
N SER A 33 -3.39 -6.77 4.86
CA SER A 33 -4.53 -5.87 4.68
C SER A 33 -4.61 -4.86 5.81
N PHE A 34 -5.20 -3.69 5.53
CA PHE A 34 -5.58 -2.72 6.55
C PHE A 34 -7.06 -2.37 6.45
N ASN A 35 -7.66 -1.98 7.58
CA ASN A 35 -9.02 -1.48 7.64
C ASN A 35 -9.15 -0.48 8.77
N THR A 36 -9.42 0.79 8.48
CA THR A 36 -9.55 1.84 9.51
C THR A 36 -10.80 1.68 10.39
N GLY A 37 -11.64 0.68 10.11
CA GLY A 37 -12.98 0.60 10.63
C GLY A 37 -13.88 1.70 10.07
N THR A 38 -15.14 1.64 10.45
CA THR A 38 -16.11 2.68 10.12
C THR A 38 -16.01 3.81 11.13
N ILE A 39 -15.73 5.01 10.63
CA ILE A 39 -15.67 6.23 11.43
C ILE A 39 -16.96 7.02 11.21
N TYR A 40 -17.68 7.27 12.29
CA TYR A 40 -18.90 8.07 12.29
C TYR A 40 -18.61 9.46 12.84
N THR A 41 -19.28 10.46 12.29
CA THR A 41 -19.32 11.82 12.81
C THR A 41 -20.67 12.45 12.50
N SER A 42 -21.06 13.46 13.26
CA SER A 42 -22.24 14.25 12.96
C SER A 42 -22.08 15.66 13.47
N THR A 43 -22.62 16.63 12.75
CA THR A 43 -22.78 17.98 13.29
C THR A 43 -23.83 18.00 14.40
N ALA A 44 -23.83 19.05 15.21
CA ALA A 44 -24.98 19.35 16.08
C ALA A 44 -26.17 19.81 15.23
N ASN A 45 -27.39 19.67 15.75
CA ASN A 45 -28.54 20.37 15.18
C ASN A 45 -28.26 21.87 15.24
N SER A 46 -28.32 22.55 14.10
CA SER A 46 -27.93 23.95 13.99
C SER A 46 -28.71 24.67 12.90
N THR A 47 -29.06 25.92 13.15
CA THR A 47 -29.64 26.85 12.16
C THR A 47 -28.55 27.52 11.32
N THR A 48 -27.29 27.44 11.77
CA THR A 48 -26.11 28.00 11.07
C THR A 48 -25.16 26.91 10.59
N PRO A 49 -24.26 27.22 9.63
CA PRO A 49 -23.23 26.29 9.21
C PRO A 49 -22.38 25.79 10.38
N THR A 50 -22.06 24.49 10.37
CA THR A 50 -21.32 23.83 11.45
C THR A 50 -20.56 22.62 10.92
N SER A 51 -19.48 22.24 11.61
CA SER A 51 -18.64 21.12 11.23
C SER A 51 -18.23 20.30 12.45
N ALA A 52 -18.10 18.99 12.26
CA ALA A 52 -17.58 18.08 13.26
C ALA A 52 -16.63 17.07 12.61
N SER A 53 -15.55 16.72 13.31
CA SER A 53 -14.58 15.73 12.85
C SER A 53 -14.41 14.59 13.85
N ASN A 54 -14.11 13.40 13.32
CA ASN A 54 -13.69 12.25 14.10
C ASN A 54 -12.53 11.53 13.40
N TYR A 55 -11.76 10.75 14.15
CA TYR A 55 -10.54 10.09 13.69
C TYR A 55 -10.56 8.60 13.98
N GLY A 56 -9.91 7.82 13.12
CA GLY A 56 -9.71 6.39 13.30
C GLY A 56 -8.33 5.97 12.81
N TYR A 57 -7.82 4.89 13.39
CA TYR A 57 -6.50 4.36 13.10
C TYR A 57 -6.58 2.84 12.95
N ALA A 58 -5.77 2.31 12.06
CA ALA A 58 -5.50 0.88 11.95
C ALA A 58 -3.99 0.65 11.87
N TYR A 59 -3.57 -0.38 12.56
CA TYR A 59 -2.18 -0.83 12.59
C TYR A 59 -2.13 -2.21 11.98
N THR A 60 -1.16 -2.42 11.11
CA THR A 60 -0.85 -3.73 10.55
C THR A 60 0.66 -3.88 10.49
N SER A 61 1.12 -5.12 10.51
CA SER A 61 2.54 -5.42 10.47
C SER A 61 2.85 -6.52 9.47
N LEU A 62 4.09 -6.51 9.01
CA LEU A 62 4.71 -7.58 8.25
C LEU A 62 6.00 -7.97 8.96
N ASN A 63 6.35 -9.24 8.88
CA ASN A 63 7.67 -9.67 9.32
C ASN A 63 8.74 -8.95 8.49
N GLY A 64 9.87 -8.67 9.14
CA GLY A 64 11.05 -8.18 8.45
C GLY A 64 11.64 -9.19 7.49
N PHE A 65 12.66 -8.74 6.78
CA PHE A 65 13.36 -9.56 5.81
C PHE A 65 14.37 -10.46 6.54
N ASP A 66 14.25 -11.77 6.37
CA ASP A 66 15.10 -12.78 7.01
C ASP A 66 16.56 -12.67 6.54
N SER A 67 17.47 -12.29 7.43
CA SER A 67 18.90 -12.15 7.10
C SER A 67 19.60 -13.46 6.75
N SER A 68 19.00 -14.62 7.07
CA SER A 68 19.55 -15.94 6.75
C SER A 68 19.40 -16.35 5.28
N LEU A 69 18.56 -15.63 4.52
CA LEU A 69 18.29 -15.92 3.11
C LEU A 69 19.33 -15.33 2.14
N GLY A 70 20.23 -14.45 2.62
CA GLY A 70 21.29 -13.84 1.84
C GLY A 70 21.38 -12.33 2.06
N THR A 71 22.01 -11.62 1.13
CA THR A 71 22.08 -10.15 1.17
C THR A 71 20.85 -9.55 0.51
N LEU A 72 20.04 -8.79 1.26
CA LEU A 72 18.90 -8.06 0.71
C LEU A 72 19.39 -6.95 -0.23
N THR A 73 18.87 -6.91 -1.47
CA THR A 73 19.31 -5.97 -2.52
C THR A 73 18.24 -5.00 -3.00
N GLY A 74 16.98 -5.25 -2.66
CA GLY A 74 15.89 -4.40 -3.08
C GLY A 74 14.63 -4.66 -2.28
N VAL A 75 13.92 -3.57 -1.97
CA VAL A 75 12.62 -3.58 -1.30
C VAL A 75 11.72 -2.58 -2.01
N SER A 76 10.48 -2.98 -2.28
CA SER A 76 9.43 -2.13 -2.82
C SER A 76 8.11 -2.42 -2.11
N ILE A 77 7.57 -1.42 -1.42
CA ILE A 77 6.30 -1.46 -0.71
C ILE A 77 5.29 -0.69 -1.52
N SER A 78 4.27 -1.40 -2.02
CA SER A 78 3.16 -0.84 -2.76
C SER A 78 1.85 -1.02 -2.01
N TYR A 79 0.85 -0.24 -2.36
CA TYR A 79 -0.45 -0.27 -1.71
C TYR A 79 -1.58 0.04 -2.68
N ASP A 80 -2.74 -0.51 -2.38
CA ASP A 80 -4.03 -0.15 -2.98
C ASP A 80 -4.99 0.28 -1.86
N THR A 81 -5.83 1.28 -2.14
CA THR A 81 -6.79 1.78 -1.14
C THR A 81 -8.15 2.00 -1.76
N SER A 82 -9.15 1.36 -1.18
CA SER A 82 -10.57 1.62 -1.41
C SER A 82 -11.16 2.41 -0.25
N ALA A 83 -12.23 3.15 -0.55
CA ALA A 83 -13.03 3.75 0.51
C ALA A 83 -14.52 3.78 0.20
N TYR A 84 -15.26 3.95 1.29
CA TYR A 84 -16.68 4.22 1.34
C TYR A 84 -16.90 5.54 2.07
N ILE A 85 -17.68 6.43 1.48
CA ILE A 85 -18.11 7.68 2.10
C ILE A 85 -19.63 7.75 2.01
N ARG A 86 -20.31 7.87 3.14
CA ARG A 86 -21.74 8.14 3.19
C ARG A 86 -21.99 9.49 3.85
N SER A 87 -22.81 10.28 3.17
CA SER A 87 -23.28 11.58 3.62
C SER A 87 -24.77 11.51 3.81
N SER A 88 -25.26 11.91 4.98
CA SER A 88 -26.69 12.08 5.21
C SER A 88 -26.96 13.46 5.77
N ILE A 89 -28.12 14.02 5.44
CA ILE A 89 -28.61 15.25 6.04
C ILE A 89 -30.03 15.04 6.53
N ALA A 90 -30.35 15.65 7.65
CA ALA A 90 -31.71 15.82 8.15
C ALA A 90 -31.94 17.31 8.39
N VAL A 91 -33.07 17.80 7.91
CA VAL A 91 -33.55 19.17 8.11
C VAL A 91 -34.92 19.05 8.74
N ARG A 92 -35.16 19.82 9.79
CA ARG A 92 -36.43 19.83 10.50
C ARG A 92 -36.78 21.25 10.87
N ASP A 93 -38.01 21.61 10.56
CA ASP A 93 -38.66 22.78 11.12
C ASP A 93 -39.21 22.45 12.53
N PRO A 94 -38.71 23.11 13.60
CA PRO A 94 -39.27 22.96 14.93
C PRO A 94 -40.54 23.81 15.15
N SER A 95 -40.93 24.66 14.21
CA SER A 95 -42.09 25.54 14.26
C SER A 95 -43.39 24.75 14.08
N ASP A 96 -44.02 24.36 15.18
CA ASP A 96 -45.32 23.70 15.15
C ASP A 96 -46.42 24.72 14.80
N CYS A 97 -46.72 24.87 13.51
CA CYS A 97 -47.81 25.73 13.06
C CYS A 97 -49.08 24.89 12.83
N TRP A 98 -49.97 24.96 13.82
CA TRP A 98 -51.22 24.19 13.97
C TRP A 98 -52.25 24.30 12.81
N ALA A 99 -52.08 25.22 11.85
CA ALA A 99 -52.85 25.24 10.60
C ALA A 99 -52.20 26.17 9.55
N PHE A 100 -52.10 25.69 8.29
CA PHE A 100 -51.72 26.44 7.07
C PHE A 100 -50.24 26.84 6.86
N CYS A 101 -49.30 26.18 7.53
CA CYS A 101 -47.88 26.31 7.19
C CYS A 101 -47.42 25.07 6.41
N GLU A 102 -47.44 25.18 5.07
CA GLU A 102 -46.42 24.48 4.27
C GLU A 102 -45.12 25.26 4.52
N ASP A 103 -44.31 24.80 5.47
CA ASP A 103 -42.98 25.39 5.65
C ASP A 103 -41.96 24.57 4.85
N ASN A 104 -41.20 25.29 4.02
CA ASN A 104 -40.27 24.69 3.09
C ASN A 104 -38.93 24.50 3.80
N VAL A 105 -38.61 23.26 4.13
CA VAL A 105 -37.31 22.93 4.70
C VAL A 105 -36.28 22.75 3.60
N SER A 106 -35.07 23.28 3.81
CA SER A 106 -33.96 23.06 2.88
C SER A 106 -32.60 23.14 3.57
N GLY A 107 -31.74 22.18 3.23
CA GLY A 107 -30.42 22.10 3.82
C GLY A 107 -29.43 21.37 2.92
N GLY A 108 -28.17 21.70 3.12
CA GLY A 108 -27.07 21.06 2.41
C GLY A 108 -25.86 20.86 3.29
N GLY A 109 -25.10 19.83 2.95
CA GLY A 109 -23.86 19.50 3.63
C GLY A 109 -22.97 18.61 2.78
N TYR A 110 -21.80 18.32 3.31
CA TYR A 110 -20.90 17.35 2.73
C TYR A 110 -20.15 16.61 3.83
N VAL A 111 -19.64 15.43 3.47
CA VAL A 111 -18.75 14.63 4.31
C VAL A 111 -17.47 14.44 3.55
N ARG A 112 -16.35 14.76 4.20
CA ARG A 112 -15.00 14.57 3.69
C ARG A 112 -14.32 13.45 4.46
N GLY A 113 -13.76 12.48 3.73
CA GLY A 113 -12.88 11.46 4.26
C GLY A 113 -11.45 11.73 3.81
N ASP A 114 -10.56 11.98 4.77
CA ASP A 114 -9.11 12.08 4.56
C ASP A 114 -8.44 10.76 4.97
N PHE A 115 -7.47 10.31 4.17
CA PHE A 115 -6.71 9.08 4.42
C PHE A 115 -5.21 9.37 4.38
N TYR A 116 -4.49 8.71 5.28
CA TYR A 116 -3.04 8.76 5.42
C TYR A 116 -2.52 7.35 5.64
N LEU A 117 -1.39 7.02 5.03
CA LEU A 117 -0.70 5.75 5.23
C LEU A 117 0.76 6.03 5.50
N ASP A 118 1.28 5.51 6.61
CA ASP A 118 2.65 5.73 7.05
C ASP A 118 3.35 4.40 7.29
N LEU A 119 4.62 4.29 6.87
CA LEU A 119 5.54 3.30 7.43
C LEU A 119 5.98 3.84 8.80
N TYR A 120 5.36 3.31 9.85
CA TYR A 120 5.45 3.86 11.20
C TYR A 120 6.80 3.56 11.86
N ASP A 121 7.39 2.40 11.56
CA ASP A 121 8.66 1.94 12.12
C ASP A 121 9.37 0.98 11.15
N PRO A 122 10.67 1.18 10.83
CA PRO A 122 11.46 2.40 11.08
C PRO A 122 10.93 3.53 10.20
N ASN A 123 10.70 4.72 10.77
CA ASN A 123 10.08 5.90 10.14
C ASN A 123 10.88 6.47 8.95
N LEU A 124 11.01 5.66 7.90
CA LEU A 124 11.84 5.83 6.70
C LEU A 124 10.97 6.13 5.46
N GLY A 125 9.65 6.18 5.63
CA GLY A 125 8.68 6.32 4.56
C GLY A 125 8.23 7.75 4.28
N TYR A 126 7.95 8.01 3.01
CA TYR A 126 7.06 9.09 2.59
C TYR A 126 5.64 8.74 3.05
N ASN A 127 4.89 9.72 3.55
CA ASN A 127 3.53 9.53 4.07
C ASN A 127 2.51 9.98 3.01
N PRO A 128 2.07 9.11 2.10
CA PRO A 128 1.02 9.44 1.16
C PRO A 128 -0.27 9.84 1.87
N SER A 129 -0.96 10.83 1.28
CA SER A 129 -2.26 11.27 1.76
C SER A 129 -3.19 11.63 0.62
N THR A 130 -4.49 11.50 0.85
CA THR A 130 -5.54 11.82 -0.13
C THR A 130 -6.84 12.20 0.59
N SER A 131 -7.74 12.88 -0.13
CA SER A 131 -9.02 13.30 0.40
C SER A 131 -10.12 13.19 -0.65
N ARG A 132 -11.33 12.77 -0.26
CA ARG A 132 -12.53 12.87 -1.09
C ARG A 132 -13.71 13.31 -0.26
N SER A 133 -14.70 13.85 -0.96
CA SER A 133 -15.93 14.33 -0.37
C SER A 133 -17.15 13.73 -1.07
N SER A 134 -18.22 13.54 -0.30
CA SER A 134 -19.56 13.26 -0.80
C SER A 134 -20.49 14.36 -0.32
N SER A 135 -21.19 15.01 -1.24
CA SER A 135 -22.16 16.07 -0.93
C SER A 135 -23.58 15.52 -0.85
N VAL A 136 -24.40 16.14 -0.03
CA VAL A 136 -25.81 15.79 0.15
C VAL A 136 -26.62 17.06 0.35
N ASN A 137 -27.77 17.12 -0.30
CA ASN A 137 -28.74 18.20 -0.14
C ASN A 137 -30.15 17.61 -0.11
N CYS A 138 -31.05 18.30 0.57
CA CYS A 138 -32.42 17.86 0.63
C CYS A 138 -33.33 19.08 0.85
N SER A 139 -34.55 19.00 0.31
CA SER A 139 -35.60 20.00 0.47
C SER A 139 -36.96 19.34 0.40
N ASP A 140 -37.92 19.80 1.19
CA ASP A 140 -39.31 19.35 1.19
C ASP A 140 -40.25 20.47 1.65
N ASN A 141 -41.56 20.31 1.44
CA ASN A 141 -42.59 21.31 1.76
C ASN A 141 -43.38 20.96 3.05
N ASP A 142 -43.02 19.87 3.72
CA ASP A 142 -43.77 19.27 4.83
C ASP A 142 -43.09 19.44 6.20
N GLY A 143 -42.16 20.39 6.33
CA GLY A 143 -41.45 20.68 7.59
C GLY A 143 -40.37 19.66 7.97
N TYR A 144 -40.13 18.60 7.17
CA TYR A 144 -39.06 17.66 7.43
C TYR A 144 -38.46 17.06 6.16
N CYS A 145 -37.14 17.03 6.09
CA CYS A 145 -36.46 16.41 4.97
C CYS A 145 -35.26 15.60 5.43
N SER A 146 -35.07 14.40 4.84
CA SER A 146 -33.83 13.66 4.99
C SER A 146 -33.40 13.01 3.69
N ARG A 147 -32.08 13.02 3.46
CA ARG A 147 -31.47 12.36 2.32
C ARG A 147 -30.13 11.75 2.69
N THR A 148 -29.82 10.66 2.01
CA THR A 148 -28.53 9.97 2.09
C THR A 148 -27.95 9.78 0.70
N THR A 149 -26.65 10.03 0.57
CA THR A 149 -25.85 9.71 -0.61
C THR A 149 -24.63 8.90 -0.20
N SER A 150 -24.09 8.11 -1.12
CA SER A 150 -22.88 7.32 -0.86
C SER A 150 -22.01 7.28 -2.10
N THR A 151 -20.70 7.28 -1.88
CA THR A 151 -19.68 7.17 -2.91
C THR A 151 -18.70 6.07 -2.53
N TYR A 152 -18.42 5.19 -3.50
CA TYR A 152 -17.32 4.24 -3.44
C TYR A 152 -16.24 4.71 -4.39
N ALA A 153 -14.99 4.66 -3.96
CA ALA A 153 -13.86 5.08 -4.79
C ALA A 153 -12.60 4.29 -4.48
N ASN A 154 -11.81 4.04 -5.52
CA ASN A 154 -10.40 3.75 -5.36
C ASN A 154 -9.71 5.07 -5.06
N TYR A 155 -9.17 5.18 -3.86
CA TYR A 155 -8.75 6.44 -3.26
C TYR A 155 -7.29 6.75 -3.56
N LEU A 156 -6.43 5.74 -3.52
CA LEU A 156 -5.01 5.89 -3.73
C LEU A 156 -4.35 4.51 -3.93
N ASP A 157 -3.67 4.37 -5.06
CA ASP A 157 -2.79 3.25 -5.34
C ASP A 157 -1.40 3.82 -5.61
N GLY A 158 -0.35 3.16 -5.13
CA GLY A 158 1.00 3.67 -5.33
C GLY A 158 2.09 2.89 -4.64
N ILE A 159 3.29 3.48 -4.64
CA ILE A 159 4.47 2.97 -3.96
C ILE A 159 4.69 3.84 -2.71
N LEU A 160 4.66 3.21 -1.54
CA LEU A 160 4.90 3.86 -0.25
C LEU A 160 6.40 4.09 -0.04
N PHE A 161 7.19 3.08 -0.37
CA PHE A 161 8.63 3.07 -0.18
C PHE A 161 9.28 2.15 -1.22
N SER A 162 10.42 2.55 -1.77
CA SER A 162 11.23 1.69 -2.61
C SER A 162 12.69 2.09 -2.49
N THR A 163 13.57 1.12 -2.27
CA THR A 163 15.01 1.37 -2.16
C THR A 163 15.84 0.18 -2.62
N THR A 164 17.05 0.48 -3.06
CA THR A 164 18.16 -0.48 -3.27
C THR A 164 19.40 -0.04 -2.49
N ASP A 165 19.27 0.94 -1.59
CA ASP A 165 20.37 1.45 -0.77
C ASP A 165 20.64 0.48 0.39
N ALA A 166 21.83 -0.11 0.42
CA ALA A 166 22.22 -1.09 1.42
C ALA A 166 22.05 -0.58 2.87
N SER A 167 22.33 0.70 3.14
CA SER A 167 22.23 1.27 4.49
C SER A 167 20.79 1.44 4.97
N LEU A 168 19.84 1.58 4.04
CA LEU A 168 18.41 1.58 4.35
C LEU A 168 17.88 0.14 4.47
N LEU A 169 18.37 -0.77 3.64
CA LEU A 169 17.96 -2.18 3.64
C LEU A 169 18.32 -2.88 4.96
N GLU A 170 19.48 -2.57 5.55
CA GLU A 170 19.89 -3.10 6.86
C GLU A 170 18.89 -2.79 7.99
N GLN A 171 18.11 -1.71 7.88
CA GLN A 171 17.14 -1.31 8.91
C GLN A 171 15.87 -2.17 8.91
N PHE A 172 15.68 -3.02 7.91
CA PHE A 172 14.51 -3.87 7.76
C PHE A 172 14.81 -5.36 7.95
N LEU A 173 16.09 -5.72 8.10
CA LEU A 173 16.51 -7.09 8.31
C LEU A 173 16.10 -7.52 9.72
N ASP A 174 15.40 -8.65 9.80
CA ASP A 174 14.93 -9.28 11.05
C ASP A 174 14.04 -8.36 11.95
N GLU A 175 13.59 -7.23 11.42
CA GLU A 175 12.79 -6.21 12.14
C GLU A 175 11.34 -6.20 11.65
N THR A 176 10.38 -6.11 12.56
CA THR A 176 8.96 -6.05 12.17
C THR A 176 8.62 -4.73 11.50
N LEU A 177 8.10 -4.77 10.27
CA LEU A 177 7.63 -3.60 9.56
C LEU A 177 6.25 -3.20 10.07
N ASN A 178 6.13 -2.02 10.64
CA ASN A 178 4.85 -1.53 11.17
C ASN A 178 4.26 -0.45 10.26
N PHE A 179 2.98 -0.60 9.93
CA PHE A 179 2.23 0.34 9.11
C PHE A 179 1.09 0.93 9.91
N ARG A 180 0.85 2.23 9.70
CA ARG A 180 -0.29 2.94 10.28
C ARG A 180 -1.13 3.53 9.16
N ALA A 181 -2.36 3.03 9.04
CA ALA A 181 -3.41 3.66 8.26
C ALA A 181 -4.22 4.59 9.17
N SER A 182 -4.28 5.87 8.84
CA SER A 182 -5.06 6.87 9.58
C SER A 182 -6.17 7.41 8.70
N ALA A 183 -7.34 7.64 9.29
CA ALA A 183 -8.46 8.25 8.60
C ALA A 183 -9.12 9.32 9.46
N ARG A 184 -9.61 10.37 8.81
CA ARG A 184 -10.40 11.45 9.40
C ARG A 184 -11.69 11.62 8.63
N THR A 185 -12.81 11.60 9.34
CA THR A 185 -14.11 11.98 8.79
C THR A 185 -14.47 13.37 9.25
N THR A 186 -14.88 14.24 8.34
CA THR A 186 -15.42 15.56 8.66
C THR A 186 -16.79 15.70 8.04
N ALA A 187 -17.83 15.87 8.86
CA ALA A 187 -19.17 16.26 8.40
C ALA A 187 -19.34 17.76 8.53
N THR A 188 -19.90 18.38 7.51
CA THR A 188 -20.20 19.81 7.47
C THR A 188 -21.63 20.01 7.03
N THR A 189 -22.37 20.81 7.80
CA THR A 189 -23.63 21.43 7.37
C THR A 189 -23.24 22.78 6.76
N SER A 190 -23.41 22.92 5.44
CA SER A 190 -22.97 24.11 4.70
C SER A 190 -24.00 25.23 4.71
N TYR A 191 -25.28 24.88 4.75
CA TYR A 191 -26.37 25.84 4.90
C TYR A 191 -27.60 25.15 5.52
N CYS A 192 -28.38 25.96 6.24
CA CYS A 192 -29.75 25.71 6.63
C CYS A 192 -30.53 26.93 6.16
N TYR A 193 -31.56 26.74 5.35
CA TYR A 193 -32.11 27.84 4.55
C TYR A 193 -32.93 28.83 5.40
N ASP A 194 -33.60 28.35 6.44
CA ASP A 194 -34.35 29.19 7.37
C ASP A 194 -33.68 29.31 8.75
N THR A 195 -33.97 30.41 9.44
CA THR A 195 -33.39 30.72 10.76
C THR A 195 -34.00 29.91 11.89
N GLU A 196 -35.21 29.39 11.69
CA GLU A 196 -35.93 28.50 12.58
C GLU A 196 -35.55 27.03 12.33
N ASP A 197 -35.20 26.68 11.08
CA ASP A 197 -34.86 25.32 10.66
C ASP A 197 -33.61 24.78 11.35
N THR A 198 -33.69 23.52 11.77
CA THR A 198 -32.54 22.80 12.31
C THR A 198 -32.00 21.80 11.31
N CYS A 199 -30.74 21.97 10.92
CA CYS A 199 -30.03 21.08 10.04
C CYS A 199 -29.01 20.24 10.79
N ARG A 200 -28.83 19.00 10.35
CA ARG A 200 -27.79 18.10 10.84
C ARG A 200 -27.25 17.22 9.74
N THR A 201 -25.93 17.24 9.57
CA THR A 201 -25.21 16.37 8.64
C THR A 201 -24.58 15.21 9.40
N TYR A 202 -24.79 13.99 8.93
CA TYR A 202 -24.16 12.78 9.40
C TYR A 202 -23.15 12.30 8.37
N GLY A 203 -21.98 11.91 8.85
CA GLY A 203 -20.92 11.37 8.02
C GLY A 203 -20.44 10.03 8.50
N GLU A 204 -20.17 9.17 7.54
CA GLU A 204 -19.56 7.87 7.73
C GLU A 204 -18.48 7.69 6.68
N THR A 205 -17.27 7.30 7.11
CA THR A 205 -16.23 6.87 6.18
C THR A 205 -15.57 5.59 6.64
N ARG A 206 -15.13 4.79 5.68
CA ARG A 206 -14.32 3.60 5.93
C ARG A 206 -13.25 3.49 4.84
N PHE A 207 -12.03 3.18 5.24
CA PHE A 207 -10.91 2.94 4.33
C PHE A 207 -10.37 1.52 4.54
N TRP A 208 -10.04 0.86 3.44
CA TRP A 208 -9.45 -0.48 3.46
C TRP A 208 -8.64 -0.72 2.20
N GLY A 209 -7.75 -1.70 2.25
CA GLY A 209 -6.89 -2.03 1.13
C GLY A 209 -5.80 -3.00 1.53
N ASN A 210 -4.81 -3.15 0.67
CA ASN A 210 -3.68 -4.04 0.90
C ASN A 210 -2.36 -3.29 0.79
N LEU A 211 -1.37 -3.83 1.48
CA LEU A 211 0.04 -3.52 1.36
C LEU A 211 0.71 -4.75 0.78
N VAL A 212 1.53 -4.54 -0.25
CA VAL A 212 2.32 -5.60 -0.90
C VAL A 212 3.78 -5.19 -0.86
N VAL A 213 4.60 -6.04 -0.26
CA VAL A 213 6.04 -5.86 -0.15
C VAL A 213 6.72 -6.87 -1.07
N ASN A 214 7.44 -6.36 -2.05
CA ASN A 214 8.28 -7.15 -2.93
C ASN A 214 9.74 -6.91 -2.57
N TYR A 215 10.52 -7.98 -2.42
CA TYR A 215 11.91 -7.91 -2.00
C TYR A 215 12.79 -8.94 -2.70
N THR A 216 14.08 -8.61 -2.81
CA THR A 216 15.07 -9.42 -3.53
C THR A 216 16.31 -9.69 -2.69
N TYR A 217 16.80 -10.93 -2.72
CA TYR A 217 18.09 -11.31 -2.16
C TYR A 217 19.12 -11.58 -3.28
N ASP A 218 20.37 -11.20 -3.03
CA ASP A 218 21.53 -11.70 -3.76
C ASP A 218 21.74 -13.19 -3.47
N GLU A 219 22.35 -13.88 -4.42
CA GLU A 219 22.66 -15.30 -4.22
C GLU A 219 23.62 -15.48 -3.04
N VAL A 220 23.34 -16.46 -2.20
CA VAL A 220 24.40 -17.05 -1.39
C VAL A 220 25.20 -17.93 -2.34
N SER A 221 26.46 -17.58 -2.61
CA SER A 221 27.34 -18.41 -3.44
C SER A 221 27.49 -19.78 -2.79
N VAL A 222 26.70 -20.77 -3.23
CA VAL A 222 26.90 -22.15 -2.81
C VAL A 222 28.09 -22.65 -3.61
N PRO A 223 29.23 -22.99 -2.98
CA PRO A 223 30.32 -23.61 -3.72
C PRO A 223 29.75 -24.86 -4.39
N GLU A 224 29.80 -24.94 -5.71
CA GLU A 224 29.39 -26.17 -6.39
C GLU A 224 30.14 -27.32 -5.74
N PRO A 225 29.45 -28.41 -5.31
CA PRO A 225 30.16 -29.56 -4.82
C PRO A 225 31.07 -30.02 -5.96
N ALA A 226 32.38 -30.04 -5.72
CA ALA A 226 33.43 -30.38 -6.67
C ALA A 226 33.19 -31.71 -7.43
N THR A 227 32.21 -32.49 -6.98
CA THR A 227 31.59 -33.65 -7.60
C THR A 227 31.14 -33.44 -9.06
N ILE A 228 30.61 -32.27 -9.46
CA ILE A 228 30.16 -32.05 -10.86
C ILE A 228 31.37 -31.93 -11.80
N GLY A 229 32.40 -31.18 -11.39
CA GLY A 229 33.68 -31.11 -12.11
C GLY A 229 34.38 -32.47 -12.19
N LEU A 230 34.33 -33.26 -11.11
CA LEU A 230 34.84 -34.64 -11.07
C LEU A 230 34.05 -35.61 -11.96
N PHE A 231 32.74 -35.43 -12.12
CA PHE A 231 31.91 -36.28 -12.99
C PHE A 231 32.24 -36.06 -14.47
N VAL A 232 32.46 -34.80 -14.86
CA VAL A 232 32.86 -34.42 -16.23
C VAL A 232 34.29 -34.87 -16.53
N LEU A 233 35.23 -34.70 -15.59
CA LEU A 233 36.59 -35.25 -15.70
C LEU A 233 36.61 -36.78 -15.74
N GLY A 234 35.74 -37.43 -14.98
CA GLY A 234 35.56 -38.88 -15.00
C GLY A 234 35.09 -39.39 -16.38
N LEU A 235 34.10 -38.73 -16.98
CA LEU A 235 33.60 -39.07 -18.32
C LEU A 235 34.64 -38.84 -19.44
N LEU A 236 35.41 -37.75 -19.36
CA LEU A 236 36.51 -37.48 -20.29
C LEU A 236 37.65 -38.51 -20.14
N GLY A 237 37.94 -38.93 -18.90
CA GLY A 237 38.91 -39.99 -18.61
C GLY A 237 38.51 -41.36 -19.15
N PHE A 238 37.21 -41.70 -19.14
CA PHE A 238 36.70 -42.93 -19.75
C PHE A 238 36.68 -42.87 -21.29
N GLY A 239 36.48 -41.69 -21.89
CA GLY A 239 36.51 -41.51 -23.34
C GLY A 239 37.90 -41.69 -23.97
N LEU A 240 38.96 -41.27 -23.27
CA LEU A 240 40.34 -41.39 -23.76
C LEU A 240 40.93 -42.80 -23.60
N ARG A 241 40.32 -43.67 -22.77
CA ARG A 241 40.80 -45.05 -22.55
C ARG A 241 40.38 -46.04 -23.64
N ARG A 242 39.62 -45.61 -24.66
CA ARG A 242 39.09 -46.49 -25.73
C ARG A 242 39.85 -46.41 -27.08
N LYS A 243 41.02 -45.77 -27.12
CA LYS A 243 41.98 -45.89 -28.23
C LYS A 243 43.35 -46.28 -27.69
N GLY A 244 43.53 -47.57 -27.46
CA GLY A 244 44.78 -48.27 -27.20
C GLY A 244 44.64 -49.68 -27.72
#